data_AF-A0A1H5C135-F1
#
_entry.id   AF-A0A1H5C135-F1
#
_cell.length_a   1.000
_cell.length_b   1.000
_cell.length_c   1.000
_cell.angle_alpha   90.00
_cell.angle_beta   90.00
_cell.angle_gamma   90.00
#
_symmetry.space_group_name_H-M   'P 1'
#
loop_
_entity.id
_entity.type
_entity.pdbx_description
1 polymer ?
#
loop_
_entity_poly.entity_id
_entity_poly.type
_entity_poly.pdbx_seq_one_letter_code
_entity_poly.pdbx_strand_id
1 'polypeptide(L)'
;MGISDTRRAPPPISYDEAMTLPNSVLRLFNLFQKKNVRRFCRSECISQSHLFEIIVACETGQLPWLHKLRYRYFVPPHLEPTAKDREAMLTDDLKVGDTIPDYLRRMTRIFDERRYLVGHIFYSADLSNWHLLYFDQRDLSTRNNHWAGGSHVHVVNWLTVRRDAKVVWEEFNAGKPHMSGLHVRCKRGV
;
A
#
# COMPACT_ATOMS: atom_id res chain seq x y z
N MET A 1 -10.39 -20.68 27.06
CA MET A 1 -9.37 -19.77 27.63
C MET A 1 -9.28 -18.54 26.74
N GLY A 2 -9.84 -17.41 27.18
CA GLY A 2 -9.75 -16.15 26.44
C GLY A 2 -8.37 -15.55 26.68
N ILE A 3 -7.56 -15.46 25.63
CA ILE A 3 -6.37 -14.59 25.67
C ILE A 3 -6.94 -13.16 25.64
N SER A 4 -6.94 -12.48 26.78
CA SER A 4 -7.18 -11.04 26.78
C SER A 4 -6.05 -10.41 25.97
N ASP A 5 -6.37 -9.92 24.77
CA ASP A 5 -5.42 -9.26 23.90
C ASP A 5 -5.06 -7.90 24.52
N THR A 6 -4.03 -7.89 25.38
CA THR A 6 -3.54 -6.71 26.11
C THR A 6 -2.63 -5.82 25.27
N ARG A 7 -2.58 -6.02 23.95
CA ARG A 7 -1.76 -5.25 23.01
C ARG A 7 -2.31 -3.82 22.84
N ARG A 8 -2.08 -2.98 23.85
CA ARG A 8 -2.26 -1.53 23.78
C ARG A 8 -1.13 -0.91 22.96
N ALA A 9 -1.46 0.18 22.26
CA ALA A 9 -0.45 0.98 21.59
C ALA A 9 0.61 1.46 22.60
N PRO A 10 1.90 1.53 22.20
CA PRO A 10 2.95 2.08 23.04
C PRO A 10 2.64 3.55 23.40
N PRO A 11 3.11 4.04 24.56
CA PRO A 11 2.93 5.43 24.94
C PRO A 11 3.62 6.36 23.93
N PRO A 12 3.10 7.58 23.74
CA PRO A 12 3.70 8.55 22.84
C PRO A 12 5.10 8.94 23.31
N ILE A 13 6.08 8.78 22.42
CA ILE A 13 7.45 9.28 22.60
C ILE A 13 7.68 10.56 21.80
N SER A 14 8.75 11.29 22.13
CA SER A 14 9.10 12.52 21.41
C SER A 14 9.52 12.23 19.96
N TYR A 15 9.51 13.25 19.09
CA TYR A 15 10.01 13.07 17.71
C TYR A 15 11.47 12.64 17.69
N ASP A 16 12.31 13.30 18.49
CA ASP A 16 13.75 13.04 18.49
C ASP A 16 14.04 11.62 19.01
N GLU A 17 13.33 11.19 20.05
CA GLU A 17 13.38 9.82 20.56
C GLU A 17 12.90 8.81 19.51
N ALA A 18 11.78 9.06 18.84
CA ALA A 18 11.31 8.20 17.76
C ALA A 18 12.34 8.07 16.64
N MET A 19 13.06 9.13 16.31
CA MET A 19 14.09 9.12 15.26
C MET A 19 15.34 8.31 15.61
N THR A 20 15.56 7.99 16.89
CA THR A 20 16.66 7.10 17.34
C THR A 20 16.38 5.62 17.10
N LEU A 21 15.12 5.23 16.90
CA LEU A 21 14.77 3.81 16.73
C LEU A 21 15.47 3.24 15.48
N PRO A 22 15.97 2.00 15.52
CA PRO A 22 16.73 1.44 14.39
C PRO A 22 15.85 1.23 13.15
N ASN A 23 14.59 0.86 13.36
CA ASN A 23 13.66 0.51 12.28
C ASN A 23 12.81 1.72 11.84
N SER A 24 12.93 2.12 10.58
CA SER A 24 12.24 3.29 10.00
C SER A 24 10.70 3.22 10.07
N VAL A 25 10.12 2.03 9.98
CA VAL A 25 8.66 1.86 10.08
C VAL A 25 8.23 2.02 11.53
N LEU A 26 9.01 1.51 12.48
CA LEU A 26 8.75 1.70 13.90
C LEU A 26 8.84 3.18 14.30
N ARG A 27 9.76 3.96 13.70
CA ARG A 27 9.80 5.43 13.88
C ARG A 27 8.45 6.04 13.55
N LEU A 28 7.89 5.72 12.38
CA LEU A 28 6.59 6.22 11.92
C LEU A 28 5.45 5.84 12.86
N PHE A 29 5.44 4.61 13.38
CA PHE A 29 4.39 4.12 14.28
C PHE A 29 4.36 4.82 15.63
N ASN A 30 5.49 5.40 16.02
CA ASN A 30 5.65 6.12 17.28
C ASN A 30 5.46 7.64 17.14
N LEU A 31 4.91 8.13 16.02
CA LEU A 31 4.62 9.55 15.83
C LEU A 31 3.15 9.85 16.13
N PHE A 32 2.91 10.62 17.19
CA PHE A 32 1.56 10.96 17.68
C PHE A 32 1.10 12.37 17.32
N GLN A 33 1.82 13.05 16.41
CA GLN A 33 1.46 14.38 15.94
C GLN A 33 1.51 14.43 14.41
N LYS A 34 0.44 14.94 13.80
CA LYS A 34 0.32 15.08 12.34
C LYS A 34 1.50 15.83 11.71
N LYS A 35 2.01 16.87 12.38
CA LYS A 35 3.19 17.63 11.91
C LYS A 35 4.45 16.76 11.82
N ASN A 36 4.63 15.84 12.77
CA ASN A 36 5.79 14.94 12.84
C ASN A 36 5.69 13.87 11.77
N VAL A 37 4.50 13.29 11.56
CA VAL A 37 4.26 12.34 10.46
C VAL A 37 4.58 12.99 9.10
N ARG A 38 4.10 14.22 8.87
CA ARG A 38 4.42 14.97 7.65
C ARG A 38 5.91 15.25 7.49
N ARG A 39 6.59 15.61 8.58
CA ARG A 39 8.06 15.81 8.59
C ARG A 39 8.76 14.51 8.21
N PHE A 40 8.44 13.42 8.87
CA PHE A 40 8.97 12.08 8.60
C PHE A 40 8.81 11.69 7.13
N CYS A 41 7.60 11.79 6.58
CA CYS A 41 7.34 11.42 5.19
C CYS A 41 8.14 12.24 4.16
N ARG A 42 8.57 13.47 4.51
CA ARG A 42 9.38 14.33 3.64
C ARG A 42 10.88 14.07 3.74
N SER A 43 11.39 13.75 4.93
CA SER A 43 12.83 13.61 5.17
C SER A 43 13.31 12.17 5.12
N GLU A 44 12.50 11.23 5.58
CA GLU A 44 12.92 9.85 5.82
C GLU A 44 12.70 8.92 4.63
N CYS A 45 13.28 7.73 4.75
CA CYS A 45 13.10 6.64 3.82
C CYS A 45 12.77 5.36 4.59
N ILE A 46 11.70 4.68 4.16
CA ILE A 46 11.37 3.34 4.64
C ILE A 46 12.17 2.31 3.84
N SER A 47 12.83 1.39 4.54
CA SER A 47 13.46 0.22 3.92
C SER A 47 12.45 -0.92 3.79
N GLN A 48 12.50 -1.68 2.69
CA GLN A 48 11.73 -2.92 2.56
C GLN A 48 12.09 -3.94 3.64
N SER A 49 13.37 -4.05 4.02
CA SER A 49 13.81 -4.93 5.11
C SER A 49 13.18 -4.52 6.44
N HIS A 50 13.11 -3.21 6.72
CA HIS A 50 12.45 -2.71 7.93
C HIS A 50 10.96 -3.00 7.93
N LEU A 51 10.27 -2.89 6.79
CA LEU A 51 8.86 -3.26 6.70
C LEU A 51 8.68 -4.77 6.96
N PHE A 52 9.53 -5.61 6.38
CA PHE A 52 9.51 -7.05 6.61
C PHE A 52 9.74 -7.40 8.09
N GLU A 53 10.75 -6.81 8.73
CA GLU A 53 11.03 -6.98 10.17
C GLU A 53 9.80 -6.65 11.02
N ILE A 54 9.11 -5.54 10.75
CA ILE A 54 7.91 -5.16 11.48
C ILE A 54 6.77 -6.15 11.26
N ILE A 55 6.56 -6.63 10.02
CA ILE A 55 5.56 -7.65 9.75
C ILE A 55 5.84 -8.90 10.59
N VAL A 56 7.06 -9.42 10.53
CA VAL A 56 7.47 -10.61 11.31
C VAL A 56 7.30 -10.37 12.81
N ALA A 57 7.73 -9.22 13.32
CA ALA A 57 7.59 -8.88 14.74
C ALA A 57 6.12 -8.76 15.19
N CYS A 58 5.21 -8.30 14.31
CA CYS A 58 3.78 -8.27 14.60
C CYS A 58 3.18 -9.68 14.61
N GLU A 59 3.47 -10.50 13.59
CA GLU A 59 2.92 -11.87 13.45
C GLU A 59 3.42 -12.80 14.57
N THR A 60 4.65 -12.59 15.06
CA THR A 60 5.24 -13.35 16.18
C THR A 60 4.86 -12.79 17.56
N GLY A 61 4.09 -11.70 17.63
CA GLY A 61 3.67 -11.08 18.88
C GLY A 61 4.76 -10.33 19.64
N GLN A 62 5.92 -10.08 19.02
CA GLN A 62 6.99 -9.25 19.60
C GLN A 62 6.63 -7.77 19.65
N LEU A 63 5.74 -7.32 18.76
CA LEU A 63 5.19 -5.98 18.76
C LEU A 63 3.69 -6.01 19.09
N PRO A 64 3.17 -4.94 19.73
CA PRO A 64 1.74 -4.84 20.09
C PRO A 64 0.84 -4.48 18.91
N TRP A 65 1.37 -4.44 17.69
CA TRP A 65 0.60 -4.10 16.50
C TRP A 65 0.01 -5.37 15.88
N LEU A 66 -1.28 -5.33 15.60
CA LEU A 66 -1.94 -6.30 14.74
C LEU A 66 -1.67 -5.91 13.28
N HIS A 67 -1.47 -6.90 12.43
CA HIS A 67 -1.17 -6.70 11.01
C HIS A 67 -2.19 -7.43 10.13
N LYS A 68 -2.58 -6.78 9.02
CA LYS A 68 -3.33 -7.40 7.93
C LYS A 68 -2.73 -6.99 6.59
N LEU A 69 -2.65 -7.96 5.69
CA LEU A 69 -2.21 -7.79 4.31
C LEU A 69 -3.38 -8.01 3.35
N ARG A 70 -3.44 -7.17 2.32
CA ARG A 70 -4.25 -7.41 1.13
C ARG A 70 -3.45 -7.08 -0.11
N TYR A 71 -3.52 -7.97 -1.09
CA TYR A 71 -3.10 -7.72 -2.45
C TYR A 71 -4.29 -7.87 -3.39
N ARG A 72 -4.30 -7.11 -4.48
CA ARG A 72 -5.31 -7.26 -5.54
C ARG A 72 -4.83 -6.72 -6.88
N TYR A 73 -5.46 -7.24 -7.92
CA TYR A 73 -5.36 -6.70 -9.27
C TYR A 73 -6.45 -5.67 -9.47
N PHE A 74 -6.07 -4.50 -9.96
CA PHE A 74 -6.99 -3.50 -10.46
C PHE A 74 -6.79 -3.37 -11.96
N VAL A 75 -7.82 -3.71 -12.73
CA VAL A 75 -7.92 -3.44 -14.15
C VAL A 75 -8.88 -2.26 -14.31
N PRO A 76 -8.48 -1.18 -15.00
CA PRO A 76 -9.41 -0.07 -15.28
C PRO A 76 -10.68 -0.58 -15.99
N PRO A 77 -11.89 -0.11 -15.62
CA PRO A 77 -13.13 -0.63 -16.21
C PRO A 77 -13.19 -0.56 -17.74
N HIS A 78 -12.58 0.45 -18.34
CA HIS A 78 -12.54 0.65 -19.79
C HIS A 78 -11.65 -0.37 -20.54
N LEU A 79 -10.89 -1.20 -19.82
CA LEU A 79 -10.04 -2.26 -20.37
C LEU A 79 -10.58 -3.66 -20.07
N GLU A 80 -11.68 -3.78 -19.33
CA GLU A 80 -12.30 -5.09 -19.09
C GLU A 80 -12.86 -5.66 -20.41
N PRO A 81 -12.55 -6.92 -20.76
CA PRO A 81 -13.08 -7.54 -21.96
C PRO A 81 -14.61 -7.57 -21.95
N THR A 82 -15.23 -7.10 -23.04
CA THR A 82 -16.69 -7.22 -23.23
C THR A 82 -17.08 -8.65 -23.62
N ALA A 83 -18.37 -8.97 -23.61
CA ALA A 83 -18.84 -10.26 -24.11
C ALA A 83 -18.46 -10.47 -25.59
N LYS A 84 -18.58 -9.41 -26.40
CA LYS A 84 -18.16 -9.39 -27.80
C LYS A 84 -16.66 -9.65 -27.96
N ASP A 85 -15.83 -9.07 -27.09
CA ASP A 85 -14.39 -9.32 -27.11
C ASP A 85 -14.07 -10.79 -26.83
N ARG A 86 -14.76 -11.39 -25.85
CA ARG A 86 -14.57 -12.81 -25.51
C ARG A 86 -14.97 -13.73 -26.65
N GLU A 87 -16.04 -13.41 -27.36
CA GLU A 87 -16.48 -14.17 -28.53
C GLU A 87 -15.47 -14.05 -29.67
N ALA A 88 -15.06 -12.83 -30.03
CA ALA A 88 -14.04 -12.60 -31.07
C ALA A 88 -12.71 -13.31 -30.75
N MET A 89 -12.30 -13.35 -29.48
CA MET A 89 -11.11 -14.10 -29.05
C MET A 89 -11.17 -15.61 -29.30
N LEU A 90 -12.38 -16.18 -29.36
CA LEU A 90 -12.59 -17.61 -29.61
C LEU A 90 -12.79 -17.93 -31.09
N THR A 91 -13.22 -16.96 -31.90
CA THR A 91 -13.63 -17.20 -33.29
C THR A 91 -12.68 -16.60 -34.33
N ASP A 92 -11.87 -15.61 -33.97
CA ASP A 92 -11.00 -14.92 -34.92
C ASP A 92 -9.76 -15.77 -35.25
N ASP A 93 -9.58 -16.09 -36.53
CA ASP A 93 -8.39 -16.74 -37.09
C ASP A 93 -7.43 -15.69 -37.67
N LEU A 94 -6.70 -15.01 -36.78
CA LEU A 94 -5.78 -13.94 -37.13
C LEU A 94 -4.49 -14.47 -37.78
N LYS A 95 -4.11 -13.86 -38.90
CA LYS A 95 -2.89 -14.20 -39.66
C LYS A 95 -1.81 -13.13 -39.50
N VAL A 96 -0.58 -13.53 -39.74
CA VAL A 96 0.57 -12.61 -39.73
C VAL A 96 0.38 -11.56 -40.83
N GLY A 97 0.37 -10.28 -40.45
CA GLY A 97 0.13 -9.15 -41.35
C GLY A 97 -1.25 -8.51 -41.22
N ASP A 98 -2.19 -9.16 -40.51
CA ASP A 98 -3.50 -8.59 -40.26
C ASP A 98 -3.43 -7.34 -39.38
N THR A 99 -4.36 -6.42 -39.61
CA THR A 99 -4.53 -5.29 -38.70
C THR A 99 -4.99 -5.79 -37.34
N ILE A 100 -4.23 -5.47 -36.29
CA ILE A 100 -4.55 -5.90 -34.92
C ILE A 100 -5.98 -5.43 -34.57
N PRO A 101 -6.90 -6.31 -34.17
CA PRO A 101 -8.23 -5.92 -33.75
C PRO A 101 -8.23 -5.09 -32.46
N ASP A 102 -9.30 -4.31 -32.24
CA ASP A 102 -9.42 -3.45 -31.05
C ASP A 102 -9.40 -4.22 -29.72
N TYR A 103 -9.93 -5.44 -29.68
CA TYR A 103 -9.92 -6.25 -28.46
C TYR A 103 -8.49 -6.70 -28.09
N LEU A 104 -7.65 -7.05 -29.08
CA LEU A 104 -6.22 -7.33 -28.86
C LEU A 104 -5.46 -6.07 -28.40
N ARG A 105 -5.78 -4.90 -28.98
CA ARG A 105 -5.22 -3.60 -28.52
C ARG A 105 -5.61 -3.29 -27.07
N ARG A 106 -6.86 -3.54 -26.68
CA ARG A 106 -7.29 -3.39 -25.27
C ARG A 106 -6.54 -4.35 -24.35
N MET A 107 -6.40 -5.62 -24.74
CA MET A 107 -5.70 -6.61 -23.93
C MET A 107 -4.24 -6.27 -23.70
N THR A 108 -3.53 -5.83 -24.74
CA THR A 108 -2.13 -5.38 -24.58
C THR A 108 -2.04 -4.21 -23.60
N ARG A 109 -2.97 -3.24 -23.68
CA ARG A 109 -3.08 -2.14 -22.71
C ARG A 109 -3.41 -2.59 -21.29
N ILE A 110 -4.06 -3.73 -21.05
CA ILE A 110 -4.24 -4.27 -19.69
C ILE A 110 -2.88 -4.51 -19.05
N PHE A 111 -1.89 -5.04 -19.78
CA PHE A 111 -0.56 -5.30 -19.21
C PHE A 111 0.16 -4.01 -18.82
N ASP A 112 -0.06 -2.94 -19.58
CA ASP A 112 0.49 -1.62 -19.28
C ASP A 112 -0.24 -0.96 -18.11
N GLU A 113 -1.56 -1.04 -18.10
CA GLU A 113 -2.42 -0.22 -17.24
C GLU A 113 -2.85 -0.89 -15.93
N ARG A 114 -2.82 -2.24 -15.85
CA ARG A 114 -3.17 -2.97 -14.63
C ARG A 114 -2.30 -2.54 -13.48
N ARG A 115 -2.88 -2.48 -12.28
CA ARG A 115 -2.17 -2.17 -11.04
C ARG A 115 -2.25 -3.36 -10.10
N TYR A 116 -1.11 -3.73 -9.53
CA TYR A 116 -1.03 -4.71 -8.46
C TYR A 116 -0.90 -3.96 -7.14
N LEU A 117 -2.05 -3.65 -6.55
CA LEU A 117 -2.13 -2.88 -5.32
C LEU A 117 -1.87 -3.81 -4.13
N VAL A 118 -0.93 -3.41 -3.28
CA VAL A 118 -0.58 -4.07 -2.03
C VAL A 118 -0.82 -3.11 -0.89
N GLY A 119 -1.51 -3.56 0.16
CA GLY A 119 -1.81 -2.79 1.34
C GLY A 119 -1.51 -3.58 2.61
N HIS A 120 -0.71 -2.98 3.48
CA HIS A 120 -0.42 -3.45 4.82
C HIS A 120 -1.05 -2.50 5.82
N ILE A 121 -2.03 -2.96 6.58
CA ILE A 121 -2.57 -2.19 7.70
C ILE A 121 -2.03 -2.74 9.02
N PHE A 122 -1.51 -1.84 9.84
CA PHE A 122 -1.05 -2.09 11.20
C PHE A 122 -1.94 -1.33 12.15
N TYR A 123 -2.42 -1.95 13.21
CA TYR A 123 -3.36 -1.31 14.13
C TYR A 123 -3.24 -1.85 15.56
N SER A 124 -3.54 -1.00 16.54
CA SER A 124 -3.68 -1.39 17.93
C SER A 124 -4.97 -2.18 18.15
N ALA A 125 -5.03 -3.02 19.20
CA ALA A 125 -6.21 -3.86 19.47
C ALA A 125 -7.50 -3.04 19.67
N ASP A 126 -7.39 -1.82 20.18
CA ASP A 126 -8.50 -0.87 20.38
C ASP A 126 -8.79 0.01 19.14
N LEU A 127 -8.05 -0.17 18.04
CA LEU A 127 -8.14 0.60 16.79
C LEU A 127 -7.87 2.11 16.93
N SER A 128 -7.41 2.58 18.09
CA SER A 128 -7.13 4.00 18.33
C SER A 128 -5.94 4.50 17.52
N ASN A 129 -4.99 3.61 17.22
CA ASN A 129 -3.83 3.89 16.39
C ASN A 129 -3.78 2.90 15.24
N TRP A 130 -3.65 3.40 14.02
CA TRP A 130 -3.53 2.58 12.84
C TRP A 130 -2.72 3.26 11.73
N HIS A 131 -2.04 2.45 10.93
CA HIS A 131 -1.21 2.86 9.80
C HIS A 131 -1.48 1.92 8.63
N LEU A 132 -1.97 2.47 7.52
CA LEU A 132 -2.03 1.80 6.24
C LEU A 132 -0.84 2.25 5.39
N LEU A 133 0.01 1.30 5.04
CA LEU A 133 1.05 1.44 4.03
C LEU A 133 0.58 0.74 2.77
N TYR A 134 0.44 1.46 1.66
CA TYR A 134 0.07 0.83 0.40
C TYR A 134 0.90 1.36 -0.77
N PHE A 135 1.02 0.54 -1.79
CA PHE A 135 1.79 0.82 -3.00
C PHE A 135 1.34 -0.12 -4.10
N ASP A 136 1.64 0.24 -5.35
CA ASP A 136 1.62 -0.69 -6.47
C ASP A 136 3.01 -0.88 -7.09
N GLN A 137 3.06 -1.68 -8.15
CA GLN A 137 4.31 -2.00 -8.82
C GLN A 137 5.01 -0.76 -9.44
N ARG A 138 4.26 0.29 -9.77
CA ARG A 138 4.81 1.53 -10.34
C ARG A 138 5.34 2.45 -9.26
N ASP A 139 4.69 2.48 -8.10
CA ASP A 139 5.14 3.29 -6.97
C ASP A 139 6.54 2.86 -6.49
N LEU A 140 6.86 1.56 -6.60
CA LEU A 140 8.18 1.01 -6.28
C LEU A 140 9.18 1.02 -7.45
N SER A 141 8.74 1.40 -8.65
CA SER A 141 9.58 1.40 -9.85
C SER A 141 10.52 2.61 -9.86
N THR A 142 11.74 2.42 -10.37
CA THR A 142 12.66 3.51 -10.71
C THR A 142 12.36 4.13 -12.08
N ARG A 143 11.57 3.45 -12.91
CA ARG A 143 11.15 3.90 -14.24
C ARG A 143 9.66 4.27 -14.24
N ASN A 144 9.30 5.35 -14.93
CA ASN A 144 7.92 5.83 -15.06
C ASN A 144 7.22 6.03 -13.70
N ASN A 145 7.99 6.40 -12.67
CA ASN A 145 7.42 6.79 -11.38
C ASN A 145 6.80 8.18 -11.50
N HIS A 146 5.54 8.30 -11.12
CA HIS A 146 4.80 9.54 -11.22
C HIS A 146 5.18 10.55 -10.11
N TRP A 147 5.84 10.09 -9.04
CA TRP A 147 6.31 10.95 -7.96
C TRP A 147 7.77 11.34 -8.19
N ALA A 148 8.05 12.65 -8.11
CA ALA A 148 9.40 13.20 -8.31
C ALA A 148 10.44 12.68 -7.31
N GLY A 149 10.00 12.20 -6.14
CA GLY A 149 10.88 11.59 -5.13
C GLY A 149 11.30 10.14 -5.43
N GLY A 150 10.82 9.56 -6.54
CA GLY A 150 11.15 8.20 -6.98
C GLY A 150 10.34 7.12 -6.29
N SER A 151 10.96 5.96 -6.01
CA SER A 151 10.31 4.83 -5.35
C SER A 151 9.73 5.24 -4.00
N HIS A 152 8.47 4.91 -3.75
CA HIS A 152 7.74 5.35 -2.56
C HIS A 152 6.62 4.40 -2.14
N VAL A 153 6.13 4.63 -0.93
CA VAL A 153 4.89 4.04 -0.42
C VAL A 153 3.95 5.15 0.03
N HIS A 154 2.65 4.91 -0.13
CA HIS A 154 1.62 5.77 0.41
C HIS A 154 1.39 5.43 1.88
N VAL A 155 1.27 6.47 2.70
CA VAL A 155 1.02 6.41 4.13
C VAL A 155 -0.31 7.09 4.42
N VAL A 156 -1.24 6.33 4.98
CA VAL A 156 -2.50 6.81 5.52
C VAL A 156 -2.59 6.33 6.96
N ASN A 157 -2.96 7.21 7.89
CA ASN A 157 -3.04 6.86 9.31
C ASN A 157 -4.09 7.71 10.03
N TRP A 158 -4.36 7.34 11.28
CA TRP A 158 -5.33 8.00 12.16
C TRP A 158 -5.11 9.51 12.36
N LEU A 159 -3.87 9.99 12.18
CA LEU A 159 -3.52 11.42 12.27
C LEU A 159 -3.75 12.19 10.97
N THR A 160 -3.57 11.53 9.83
CA THR A 160 -3.59 12.18 8.52
C THR A 160 -5.00 12.27 7.98
N VAL A 161 -5.81 11.23 8.19
CA VAL A 161 -7.21 11.16 7.81
C VAL A 161 -8.08 11.01 9.06
N ARG A 162 -9.14 11.83 9.17
CA ARG A 162 -10.12 11.74 10.27
C ARG A 162 -11.13 10.63 9.96
N ARG A 163 -10.65 9.39 9.83
CA ARG A 163 -11.45 8.23 9.42
C ARG A 163 -11.07 7.01 10.26
N ASP A 164 -12.02 6.09 10.39
CA ASP A 164 -11.84 4.83 11.10
C ASP A 164 -11.00 3.84 10.28
N ALA A 165 -10.23 2.99 10.98
CA ALA A 165 -9.36 1.98 10.38
C ALA A 165 -10.13 0.99 9.51
N LYS A 166 -11.31 0.54 9.95
CA LYS A 166 -12.14 -0.43 9.22
C LYS A 166 -12.67 0.19 7.94
N VAL A 167 -13.17 1.43 8.02
CA VAL A 167 -13.67 2.16 6.84
C VAL A 167 -12.57 2.35 5.80
N VAL A 168 -11.36 2.72 6.23
CA VAL A 168 -10.21 2.89 5.34
C VAL A 168 -9.78 1.54 4.74
N TRP A 169 -9.79 0.48 5.54
CA TRP A 169 -9.49 -0.88 5.07
C TRP A 169 -10.52 -1.40 4.07
N GLU A 170 -11.81 -1.18 4.32
CA GLU A 170 -12.90 -1.52 3.42
C GLU A 170 -12.81 -0.75 2.11
N GLU A 171 -12.52 0.55 2.13
CA GLU A 171 -12.29 1.33 0.91
C GLU A 171 -11.09 0.80 0.12
N PHE A 172 -10.00 0.47 0.81
CA PHE A 172 -8.84 -0.18 0.17
C PHE A 172 -9.23 -1.50 -0.48
N ASN A 173 -10.23 -2.21 0.04
CA ASN A 173 -10.72 -3.46 -0.53
C ASN A 173 -11.73 -3.25 -1.68
N ALA A 174 -12.54 -2.18 -1.66
CA ALA A 174 -13.74 -2.02 -2.49
C ALA A 174 -13.50 -1.51 -3.93
N GLY A 175 -12.41 -0.79 -4.22
CA GLY A 175 -12.17 -0.28 -5.59
C GLY A 175 -10.92 0.59 -5.69
N LYS A 176 -10.65 1.24 -6.83
CA LYS A 176 -9.48 2.14 -6.98
C LYS A 176 -9.43 3.10 -5.79
N PRO A 177 -8.43 3.01 -4.90
CA PRO A 177 -8.46 3.77 -3.67
C PRO A 177 -8.18 5.23 -4.02
N HIS A 178 -9.19 6.08 -3.91
CA HIS A 178 -9.04 7.54 -3.97
C HIS A 178 -8.62 8.05 -2.59
N MET A 179 -7.62 7.40 -1.99
CA MET A 179 -7.13 7.75 -0.67
C MET A 179 -6.04 8.81 -0.81
N SER A 180 -6.32 10.01 -0.29
CA SER A 180 -5.31 11.06 -0.17
C SER A 180 -4.34 10.73 0.97
N GLY A 181 -3.23 10.09 0.62
CA GLY A 181 -2.14 9.74 1.55
C GLY A 181 -0.95 10.70 1.48
N LEU A 182 -0.03 10.53 2.42
CA LEU A 182 1.32 11.07 2.31
C LEU A 182 2.19 10.09 1.51
N HIS A 183 3.22 10.58 0.84
CA HIS A 183 4.25 9.73 0.23
C HIS A 183 5.47 9.70 1.13
N VAL A 184 6.09 8.55 1.30
CA VAL A 184 7.41 8.41 1.92
C VAL A 184 8.31 7.60 0.99
N ARG A 185 9.57 8.06 0.84
CA ARG A 185 10.57 7.35 0.02
C ARG A 185 10.71 5.91 0.48
N CYS A 186 10.84 5.00 -0.45
CA CYS A 186 11.04 3.59 -0.19
C CYS A 186 12.29 3.08 -0.91
N LYS A 187 13.19 2.44 -0.17
CA LYS A 187 14.37 1.78 -0.72
C LYS A 187 14.22 0.26 -0.66
N ARG A 188 14.65 -0.42 -1.72
CA ARG A 188 14.88 -1.86 -1.68
C ARG A 188 16.02 -2.16 -0.71
N GLY A 189 15.89 -3.23 0.06
CA GLY A 189 17.02 -3.81 0.78
C GLY A 189 18.06 -4.25 -0.23
N VAL A 190 19.34 -4.00 0.06
CA VAL A 190 20.48 -4.58 -0.67
C VAL A 190 20.63 -6.03 -0.24
#